data_AF-A0A961IVV9-F1
#
_entry.id   AF-A0A961IVV9-F1
#
_cell.length_a   1.000
_cell.length_b   1.000
_cell.length_c   1.000
_cell.angle_alpha   90.00
_cell.angle_beta   90.00
_cell.angle_gamma   90.00
#
_symmetry.space_group_name_H-M   'P 1'
#
loop_
_entity.id
_entity.type
_entity.pdbx_description
1 polymer ?
#
loop_
_entity_poly.entity_id
_entity_poly.type
_entity_poly.pdbx_seq_one_letter_code
_entity_poly.pdbx_strand_id
1 'polypeptide(L)'
;NACGHHHLGHIGILGLEKGGVESYQITLGGDGGAETAIGTRAGPGFAYDEIVPAVERLIDAYLALRTDAGEPFIETYRRLGAAPFKTALYPEVKTHAA
;
A
#
# COMPACT_ATOMS: atom_id res chain seq x y z
N ASN A 1 9.24 0.78 -16.57
CA ASN A 1 8.10 1.25 -17.37
C ASN A 1 6.92 1.54 -16.45
N ALA A 2 6.84 2.76 -15.91
CA ALA A 2 5.83 3.16 -14.92
C ALA A 2 4.46 3.49 -15.57
N CYS A 3 4.04 2.72 -16.58
CA CYS A 3 2.87 3.00 -17.41
C CYS A 3 1.56 3.04 -16.61
N GLY A 4 1.49 2.33 -15.49
CA GLY A 4 0.35 2.39 -14.56
C GLY A 4 0.36 3.59 -13.61
N HIS A 5 1.32 4.51 -13.72
CA HIS A 5 1.49 5.67 -12.84
C HIS A 5 1.41 5.32 -11.34
N HIS A 6 1.95 4.16 -10.94
CA HIS A 6 1.84 3.66 -9.57
C HIS A 6 2.42 4.62 -8.52
N HIS A 7 3.36 5.49 -8.91
CA HIS A 7 3.87 6.55 -8.04
C HIS A 7 2.85 7.65 -7.73
N LEU A 8 1.82 7.84 -8.55
CA LEU A 8 0.75 8.83 -8.37
C LEU A 8 -0.52 8.22 -7.79
N GLY A 9 -0.59 6.90 -7.69
CA GLY A 9 -1.69 6.21 -7.04
C GLY A 9 -1.64 6.42 -5.52
N HIS A 10 -2.80 6.68 -4.92
CA HIS A 10 -2.94 6.69 -3.46
C HIS A 10 -2.41 5.39 -2.84
N ILE A 11 -2.70 4.27 -3.52
CA ILE A 11 -2.14 2.94 -3.31
C ILE A 11 -1.51 2.51 -4.65
N GLY A 12 -0.19 2.55 -4.72
CA GLY A 12 0.56 2.13 -5.91
C GLY A 12 1.08 0.71 -5.78
N ILE A 13 1.05 -0.04 -6.88
CA ILE A 13 1.65 -1.39 -6.96
C ILE A 13 2.66 -1.40 -8.09
N LEU A 14 3.89 -1.77 -7.77
CA LEU A 14 4.98 -1.95 -8.73
C LEU A 14 5.39 -3.43 -8.74
N GLY A 15 5.17 -4.10 -9.88
CA GLY A 15 5.74 -5.43 -10.13
C GLY A 15 7.24 -5.34 -10.40
N LEU A 16 8.00 -6.19 -9.74
CA LEU A 16 9.44 -6.32 -9.85
C LEU A 16 9.78 -7.78 -10.14
N GLU A 17 10.77 -8.01 -10.99
CA GLU A 17 11.31 -9.35 -11.26
C GLU A 17 12.81 -9.32 -10.96
N LYS A 18 13.29 -10.33 -10.24
CA LYS A 18 14.72 -10.54 -10.01
C LYS A 18 15.06 -12.03 -10.02
N GLY A 19 15.82 -12.45 -11.02
CA GLY A 19 16.32 -13.83 -11.11
C GLY A 19 15.22 -14.87 -11.34
N GLY A 20 14.15 -14.50 -12.05
CA GLY A 20 12.96 -15.31 -12.31
C GLY A 20 11.90 -15.25 -11.21
N VAL A 21 12.14 -14.48 -10.13
CA VAL A 21 11.21 -14.35 -9.01
C VAL A 21 10.49 -13.00 -9.09
N GLU A 22 9.16 -13.07 -9.16
CA GLU A 22 8.30 -11.89 -9.13
C GLU A 22 8.03 -11.43 -7.69
N SER A 23 7.98 -10.12 -7.49
CA SER A 23 7.58 -9.48 -6.23
C SER A 23 6.81 -8.20 -6.49
N TYR A 24 5.95 -7.80 -5.56
CA TYR A 24 5.06 -6.66 -5.70
C TYR A 24 5.31 -5.64 -4.59
N GLN A 25 5.80 -4.48 -4.98
CA GLN A 25 6.06 -3.38 -4.05
C GLN A 25 4.84 -2.47 -3.94
N ILE A 26 4.35 -2.29 -2.71
CA ILE A 26 3.32 -1.28 -2.41
C ILE A 26 3.98 0.08 -2.11
N THR A 27 3.42 1.15 -2.70
CA THR A 27 3.68 2.55 -2.36
C THR A 27 2.41 3.23 -1.87
N LEU A 28 2.52 4.15 -0.91
CA LEU A 28 1.39 4.85 -0.30
C LEU A 28 1.57 6.37 -0.34
N GLY A 29 0.44 7.07 -0.48
CA GLY A 29 0.38 8.53 -0.40
C GLY A 29 0.76 9.27 -1.67
N GLY A 30 0.79 8.58 -2.82
CA GLY A 30 0.86 9.27 -4.10
C GLY A 30 -0.45 10.02 -4.35
N ASP A 31 -0.40 11.12 -5.08
CA ASP A 31 -1.58 11.90 -5.48
C ASP A 31 -1.27 12.58 -6.83
N GLY A 32 -2.11 12.35 -7.83
CA GLY A 32 -2.02 13.02 -9.14
C GLY A 32 -2.85 14.30 -9.25
N GLY A 33 -3.55 14.68 -8.17
CA GLY A 33 -4.39 15.87 -8.07
C GLY A 33 -3.64 17.12 -7.59
N ALA A 34 -4.37 18.04 -6.96
CA ALA A 34 -3.90 19.39 -6.65
C ALA A 34 -2.66 19.45 -5.74
N GLU A 35 -2.57 18.55 -4.76
CA GLU A 35 -1.43 18.50 -3.82
C GLU A 35 -0.20 17.81 -4.42
N THR A 36 -0.36 17.10 -5.54
CA THR A 36 0.66 16.37 -6.31
C THR A 36 1.77 15.75 -5.45
N ALA A 37 1.62 14.48 -5.09
CA ALA A 37 2.59 13.78 -4.26
C ALA A 37 3.07 12.48 -4.91
N ILE A 38 4.32 12.11 -4.65
CA ILE A 38 4.87 10.81 -5.03
C ILE A 38 4.68 9.83 -3.86
N GLY A 39 4.07 8.68 -4.17
CA GLY A 39 3.89 7.59 -3.24
C GLY A 39 5.22 7.03 -2.75
N THR A 40 5.29 6.74 -1.45
CA THR A 40 6.50 6.23 -0.80
C THR A 40 6.37 4.75 -0.49
N ARG A 41 7.50 4.01 -0.52
CA ARG A 41 7.50 2.56 -0.26
C ARG A 41 6.96 2.27 1.14
N ALA A 42 5.97 1.38 1.22
CA ALA A 42 5.39 0.97 2.49
C ALA A 42 6.32 0.08 3.32
N GLY A 43 7.09 -0.80 2.65
CA GLY A 43 7.97 -1.79 3.27
C GLY A 43 8.50 -2.81 2.25
N PRO A 44 8.82 -4.05 2.65
CA PRO A 44 9.18 -5.14 1.75
C PRO A 44 8.16 -5.40 0.64
N GLY A 45 8.59 -6.07 -0.44
CA GLY A 45 7.67 -6.54 -1.48
C GLY A 45 6.93 -7.81 -1.05
N PHE A 46 5.76 -8.04 -1.64
CA PHE A 46 4.93 -9.23 -1.44
C PHE A 46 5.14 -10.25 -2.56
N ALA A 47 4.98 -11.54 -2.27
CA ALA A 47 4.85 -12.55 -3.30
C ALA A 47 3.50 -12.43 -4.06
N TYR A 48 3.38 -13.15 -5.18
CA TYR A 48 2.19 -13.15 -6.03
C TYR A 48 0.90 -13.54 -5.30
N ASP A 49 0.99 -14.51 -4.39
CA ASP A 49 -0.12 -15.00 -3.58
C ASP A 49 -0.40 -14.13 -2.34
N GLU A 50 0.54 -13.25 -1.97
CA GLU A 50 0.41 -12.38 -0.79
C GLU A 50 -0.10 -10.97 -1.11
N ILE A 51 0.07 -10.50 -2.35
CA ILE A 51 -0.26 -9.10 -2.72
C ILE A 51 -1.76 -8.81 -2.59
N VAL A 52 -2.63 -9.72 -3.01
CA VAL A 52 -4.09 -9.51 -2.91
C VAL A 52 -4.54 -9.45 -1.44
N PRO A 53 -4.17 -10.43 -0.57
CA PRO A 53 -4.45 -10.32 0.86
C PRO A 53 -3.86 -9.07 1.54
N ALA A 54 -2.72 -8.56 1.07
CA ALA A 54 -2.12 -7.33 1.60
C ALA A 54 -2.96 -6.10 1.27
N VAL A 55 -3.46 -6.00 0.04
CA VAL A 55 -4.33 -4.90 -0.39
C VAL A 55 -5.68 -4.95 0.33
N GLU A 56 -6.25 -6.13 0.57
CA GLU A 56 -7.47 -6.29 1.36
C GLU A 56 -7.29 -5.74 2.78
N ARG A 57 -6.23 -6.15 3.48
CA ARG A 57 -5.90 -5.63 4.83
C ARG A 57 -5.73 -4.11 4.84
N LEU A 58 -5.14 -3.55 3.78
CA LEU A 58 -4.96 -2.11 3.64
C LEU A 58 -6.30 -1.38 3.46
N ILE A 59 -7.21 -1.93 2.67
CA ILE A 59 -8.56 -1.39 2.45
C ILE A 59 -9.38 -1.49 3.74
N ASP A 60 -9.32 -2.63 4.43
CA ASP A 60 -10.03 -2.83 5.70
C ASP A 60 -9.55 -1.84 6.76
N ALA A 61 -8.24 -1.62 6.86
CA ALA A 61 -7.68 -0.60 7.76
C ALA A 61 -8.19 0.80 7.41
N TYR A 62 -8.22 1.17 6.13
CA TYR A 62 -8.78 2.44 5.69
C TYR A 62 -10.26 2.57 6.10
N LEU A 63 -11.09 1.56 5.81
CA LEU A 63 -12.51 1.60 6.13
C LEU A 63 -12.79 1.66 7.64
N ALA A 64 -11.92 1.08 8.46
CA ALA A 64 -12.01 1.13 9.92
C ALA A 64 -11.52 2.46 10.51
N LEU A 65 -10.59 3.15 9.83
CA LEU A 65 -9.91 4.34 10.34
C LEU A 65 -10.47 5.67 9.78
N ARG A 66 -11.24 5.61 8.69
CA ARG A 66 -11.96 6.77 8.17
C ARG A 66 -13.03 7.22 9.17
N THR A 67 -13.18 8.53 9.30
CA THR A 67 -14.10 9.21 10.21
C THR A 67 -15.55 9.02 9.79
N ASP A 68 -15.81 9.03 8.47
CA ASP A 68 -17.12 8.78 7.89
C ASP A 68 -17.00 8.21 6.46
N ALA A 69 -18.14 7.93 5.82
CA ALA A 69 -18.18 7.31 4.51
C ALA A 69 -17.66 8.22 3.36
N GLY A 70 -17.62 9.54 3.59
CA GLY A 70 -17.16 10.54 2.64
C GLY A 70 -15.67 10.85 2.71
N GLU A 71 -14.95 10.45 3.76
CA GLU A 71 -13.50 10.62 3.84
C GLU A 71 -12.77 9.63 2.92
N PRO A 72 -12.08 10.08 1.84
CA PRO A 72 -11.36 9.18 0.95
C PRO A 72 -10.05 8.68 1.58
N PHE A 73 -9.47 7.64 0.97
CA PHE A 73 -8.22 7.02 1.45
C PHE A 73 -7.09 8.05 1.65
N ILE A 74 -6.87 8.95 0.68
CA ILE A 74 -5.74 9.88 0.73
C ILE A 74 -5.85 10.86 1.89
N GLU A 75 -7.06 11.31 2.22
CA GLU A 75 -7.29 12.20 3.36
C GLU A 75 -7.10 11.46 4.68
N THR A 76 -7.60 10.22 4.76
CA THR A 76 -7.34 9.34 5.92
C THR A 76 -5.84 9.12 6.12
N TYR A 77 -5.11 8.86 5.04
CA TYR A 77 -3.65 8.68 5.04
C TYR A 77 -2.90 9.94 5.45
N ARG A 78 -3.29 11.11 4.97
CA ARG A 78 -2.71 12.40 5.36
C ARG A 78 -2.93 12.71 6.84
N ARG A 79 -4.14 12.46 7.35
CA ARG A 79 -4.50 12.72 8.74
C ARG A 79 -3.78 11.81 9.72
N LEU A 80 -3.66 10.52 9.41
CA LEU A 80 -3.10 9.51 10.32
C LEU A 80 -1.61 9.22 10.09
N GLY A 81 -1.10 9.58 8.92
CA GLY A 81 0.22 9.17 8.47
C GLY A 81 0.30 7.69 8.12
N ALA A 82 1.50 7.24 7.77
CA ALA A 82 1.74 5.90 7.24
C ALA A 82 1.63 4.77 8.26
N ALA A 83 1.80 5.06 9.55
CA ALA A 83 1.97 4.06 10.60
C ALA A 83 0.85 3.00 10.64
N PRO A 84 -0.45 3.36 10.76
CA PRO A 84 -1.51 2.34 10.83
C PRO A 84 -1.61 1.48 9.56
N PHE A 85 -1.36 2.06 8.38
CA PHE A 85 -1.38 1.35 7.11
C PHE A 85 -0.20 0.38 6.97
N LYS A 86 0.97 0.76 7.47
CA LYS A 86 2.12 -0.15 7.54
C LYS A 86 1.86 -1.31 8.50
N THR A 87 1.23 -1.06 9.65
CA THR A 87 0.82 -2.14 10.58
C THR A 87 -0.16 -3.11 9.93
N ALA A 88 -1.13 -2.62 9.15
CA ALA A 88 -2.07 -3.47 8.42
C ALA A 88 -1.39 -4.33 7.32
N LEU A 89 -0.41 -3.75 6.63
CA LEU A 89 0.36 -4.44 5.59
C LEU A 89 1.33 -5.49 6.15
N TYR A 90 1.88 -5.26 7.33
CA TYR A 90 2.86 -6.13 7.98
C TYR A 90 2.40 -6.46 9.41
N PRO A 91 1.29 -7.21 9.58
CA PRO A 91 0.93 -7.72 10.89
C PRO A 91 2.10 -8.57 11.39
N GLU A 92 2.37 -8.55 12.69
CA GLU A 92 3.48 -9.30 13.27
C GLU A 92 3.52 -10.71 12.68
N VAL A 93 4.60 -11.00 11.96
CA VAL A 93 4.79 -12.24 11.21
C VAL A 93 4.52 -13.37 12.20
N LYS A 94 3.40 -14.10 12.03
CA LYS A 94 3.33 -15.46 12.52
C LYS A 94 4.45 -16.17 11.78
N THR A 95 5.57 -16.31 12.47
CA THR A 95 6.74 -17.02 11.97
C THR A 95 6.22 -18.41 11.68
N HIS A 96 6.01 -18.73 10.41
CA HIS A 96 5.98 -20.13 10.01
C HIS A 96 7.39 -20.63 10.30
N ALA A 97 7.52 -21.25 11.47
CA ALA A 97 8.70 -21.99 11.86
C ALA A 97 9.01 -23.01 10.76
N ALA A 98 10.31 -23.15 10.51
CA ALA A 98 10.95 -24.01 9.52
C ALA A 98 10.43 -25.45 9.50
#